data_AF-A0A7W0I5B8-F1
#
_entry.id   AF-A0A7W0I5B8-F1
#
_cell.length_a   1.000
_cell.length_b   1.000
_cell.length_c   1.000
_cell.angle_alpha   90.00
_cell.angle_beta   90.00
_cell.angle_gamma   90.00
#
_symmetry.space_group_name_H-M   'P 1'
#
loop_
_entity.id
_entity.type
_entity.pdbx_description
1 polymer ?
#
loop_
_entity_poly.entity_id
_entity_poly.type
_entity_poly.pdbx_seq_one_letter_code
_entity_poly.pdbx_strand_id
1 'polypeptide(L)' 'MTGYPIDKIYEEAGFIAYYFHWTHDEIMSMEHKERRTWCEEISRINRNLNDDGKKQPDNPFDVFGKR' A
#
# COMPACT_ATOMS: atom_id res chain seq x y z
N MET A 1 15.86 -18.55 -4.14
CA MET A 1 14.45 -18.12 -4.15
C MET A 1 14.10 -17.63 -2.76
N THR A 2 14.24 -16.34 -2.51
CA THR A 2 13.67 -15.73 -1.29
C THR A 2 12.19 -15.50 -1.60
N GLY A 3 11.31 -16.32 -1.01
CA GLY A 3 9.87 -16.12 -1.13
C GLY A 3 9.47 -14.74 -0.59
N TYR A 4 8.38 -14.19 -1.12
CA TYR A 4 7.88 -12.91 -0.63
C TYR A 4 7.48 -13.04 0.86
N PRO A 5 7.85 -12.11 1.75
CA PRO A 5 7.55 -12.23 3.17
C PRO A 5 6.03 -12.19 3.39
N ILE A 6 5.48 -13.17 4.09
CA ILE A 6 4.04 -13.26 4.37
C ILE A 6 3.55 -12.01 5.13
N ASP A 7 4.38 -11.48 6.01
CA ASP A 7 4.10 -10.27 6.80
C ASP A 7 3.80 -9.06 5.90
N LYS A 8 4.51 -8.96 4.76
CA LYS A 8 4.30 -7.88 3.78
C LYS A 8 2.97 -7.99 3.05
N ILE A 9 2.46 -9.21 2.83
CA ILE A 9 1.14 -9.40 2.20
C ILE A 9 0.03 -8.91 3.13
N TYR A 10 0.14 -9.21 4.43
CA TYR A 10 -0.84 -8.73 5.40
C TYR A 10 -0.77 -7.22 5.60
N GLU A 11 0.43 -6.62 5.57
CA GLU A 11 0.58 -5.16 5.58
C GLU A 11 -0.10 -4.50 4.36
N GLU A 12 0.15 -5.01 3.14
CA GLU A 12 -0.49 -4.52 1.91
C GLU A 12 -2.01 -4.66 1.97
N ALA A 13 -2.49 -5.84 2.37
CA ALA A 13 -3.91 -6.12 2.45
C ALA A 13 -4.62 -5.26 3.49
N GLY A 14 -4.01 -5.08 4.67
CA GLY A 14 -4.54 -4.21 5.71
C GLY A 14 -4.56 -2.74 5.28
N PHE A 15 -3.54 -2.29 4.57
CA PHE A 15 -3.48 -0.92 4.06
C PHE A 15 -4.58 -0.63 3.04
N ILE A 16 -4.77 -1.54 2.07
CA ILE A 16 -5.84 -1.41 1.07
C ILE A 16 -7.22 -1.46 1.74
N ALA A 17 -7.44 -2.43 2.64
CA ALA A 17 -8.69 -2.56 3.36
C ALA A 17 -9.02 -1.34 4.23
N TYR A 18 -8.01 -0.69 4.82
CA TYR A 18 -8.22 0.50 5.64
C TYR A 18 -8.71 1.70 4.82
N TYR A 19 -8.19 1.92 3.61
CA TYR A 19 -8.54 3.09 2.79
C TYR A 19 -9.72 2.87 1.84
N PHE A 20 -9.83 1.69 1.22
CA PHE A 20 -10.88 1.40 0.25
C PHE A 20 -12.00 0.51 0.79
N HIS A 21 -11.84 -0.04 1.99
CA HIS A 21 -12.84 -0.89 2.65
C HIS A 21 -13.25 -2.12 1.81
N TRP A 22 -12.36 -2.55 0.91
CA TRP A 22 -12.52 -3.81 0.19
C TRP A 22 -12.38 -5.00 1.13
N THR A 23 -13.04 -6.09 0.77
CA THR A 23 -13.01 -7.30 1.59
C THR A 23 -11.64 -7.98 1.51
N HIS A 24 -11.29 -8.72 2.57
CA HIS A 24 -10.02 -9.45 2.60
C HIS A 24 -9.86 -10.37 1.40
N ASP A 25 -10.93 -11.10 1.04
CA ASP A 25 -10.92 -12.07 -0.05
C ASP A 25 -10.67 -11.40 -1.40
N GLU A 26 -11.29 -10.24 -1.67
CA GLU A 26 -11.04 -9.45 -2.89
C GLU A 26 -9.57 -9.03 -2.99
N ILE A 27 -8.98 -8.54 -1.89
CA ILE A 27 -7.59 -8.07 -1.88
C ILE A 27 -6.60 -9.23 -2.02
N MET A 28 -6.89 -10.37 -1.40
CA MET A 28 -6.06 -11.58 -1.50
C MET A 28 -6.17 -12.24 -2.87
N SER A 29 -7.28 -12.03 -3.60
CA SER A 29 -7.45 -12.51 -4.98
C SER A 29 -6.61 -11.72 -6.00
N MET A 30 -6.14 -10.52 -5.64
CA MET A 30 -5.34 -9.68 -6.54
C MET A 30 -3.94 -10.24 -6.74
N GLU A 31 -3.40 -10.00 -7.93
CA GLU A 31 -1.99 -10.24 -8.21
C GLU A 31 -1.11 -9.37 -7.30
N HIS A 32 0.07 -9.86 -6.94
CA HIS A 32 0.97 -9.09 -6.07
C HIS A 32 1.27 -7.69 -6.62
N LYS A 33 1.49 -7.60 -7.95
CA LYS A 33 1.73 -6.32 -8.62
C LYS A 33 0.54 -5.36 -8.50
N GLU A 34 -0.67 -5.89 -8.52
CA GLU A 34 -1.89 -5.08 -8.42
C GLU A 34 -2.06 -4.50 -7.01
N ARG A 35 -1.87 -5.30 -5.95
CA ARG A 35 -1.86 -4.78 -4.57
C ARG A 35 -0.84 -3.66 -4.39
N ARG A 36 0.36 -3.83 -4.96
CA ARG A 36 1.43 -2.82 -4.91
C ARG A 36 1.01 -1.50 -5.57
N THR A 37 0.42 -1.57 -6.77
CA THR A 37 -0.11 -0.38 -7.47
C THR A 37 -1.16 0.33 -6.62
N TRP A 38 -2.08 -0.41 -6.00
CA TRP A 38 -3.09 0.20 -5.14
C TRP A 38 -2.50 0.89 -3.92
N CYS A 39 -1.48 0.31 -3.29
CA CYS A 39 -0.75 0.95 -2.19
C CYS A 39 -0.11 2.29 -2.63
N GLU A 40 0.47 2.33 -3.84
CA GLU A 40 1.07 3.54 -4.41
C GLU A 40 0.02 4.62 -4.69
N GLU A 41 -1.13 4.25 -5.27
CA GLU A 41 -2.24 5.18 -5.55
C GLU A 41 -2.88 5.73 -4.28
N ILE A 42 -3.13 4.89 -3.27
CA ILE A 42 -3.62 5.35 -1.96
C ILE A 42 -2.65 6.38 -1.37
N SER A 43 -1.35 6.09 -1.42
CA SER A 43 -0.31 7.00 -0.91
C SER A 43 -0.28 8.31 -1.69
N ARG A 44 -0.46 8.27 -3.01
CA ARG A 44 -0.56 9.46 -3.87
C ARG A 44 -1.78 10.31 -3.54
N ILE A 45 -2.95 9.69 -3.38
CA ILE A 45 -4.20 10.38 -3.00
C ILE A 45 -4.04 11.01 -1.62
N ASN A 46 -3.53 10.27 -0.64
CA ASN A 46 -3.31 10.76 0.72
C ASN A 46 -2.32 11.92 0.76
N ARG A 47 -1.26 11.86 -0.08
CA ARG A 47 -0.32 12.96 -0.24
C ARG A 47 -0.99 14.24 -0.74
N ASN A 48 -1.77 14.12 -1.81
CA ASN A 48 -2.48 15.25 -2.42
C ASN A 48 -3.55 15.86 -1.49
N LEU A 49 -4.27 15.03 -0.73
CA LEU A 49 -5.31 15.50 0.20
C LEU A 49 -4.74 16.27 1.41
N ASN A 50 -3.51 15.97 1.81
CA ASN A 50 -2.86 16.54 2.99
C ASN A 50 -1.84 17.63 2.63
N ASP A 51 -1.82 18.14 1.39
CA ASP A 51 -0.88 19.16 0.91
C ASP A 51 -1.21 20.59 1.41
N ASP A 52 -2.01 20.71 2.48
CA ASP A 52 -2.25 21.94 3.26
C ASP A 52 -1.04 22.35 4.13
N GLY A 53 0.19 22.13 3.64
CA GLY A 53 1.43 22.61 4.27
C GLY A 53 1.99 21.74 5.41
N LYS A 54 1.47 20.52 5.64
CA LYS A 54 2.05 19.57 6.61
C LYS A 54 2.91 18.53 5.90
N LYS A 55 4.22 18.56 6.19
CA LYS A 55 5.18 17.54 5.75
C LYS A 55 4.72 16.17 6.28
N GLN A 56 4.24 15.31 5.38
CA GLN A 56 3.76 13.99 5.75
C GLN A 56 4.93 13.06 6.11
N PRO A 57 4.73 12.10 7.02
CA PRO A 57 5.71 11.05 7.25
C PRO A 57 5.95 10.26 5.95
N ASP A 58 7.19 9.82 5.74
CA ASP A 58 7.55 8.96 4.63
C ASP A 58 6.57 7.78 4.58
N ASN A 59 6.02 7.52 3.39
CA ASN A 59 5.13 6.40 3.16
C ASN A 59 5.83 5.11 3.63
N PRO A 60 5.24 4.31 4.53
CA PRO A 60 5.83 3.05 4.99
C PRO A 60 6.14 2.05 3.87
N PHE A 61 5.58 2.27 2.67
CA PHE A 61 5.82 1.48 1.47
C PHE A 61 6.79 2.13 0.45
N ASP A 62 7.36 3.31 0.72
CA ASP A 62 8.37 3.92 -0.16
C ASP A 62 9.77 3.28 0.01
N VAL A 63 9.94 2.40 1.01
CA VAL A 63 11.19 1.62 1.23
C VAL A 63 11.54 0.67 0.07
N PHE A 64 10.56 0.36 -0.78
CA PHE A 64 10.71 -0.61 -1.85
C PHE A 64 11.23 0.00 -3.18
N GLY A 65 11.35 1.33 -3.26
CA GLY A 65 11.80 2.05 -4.47
C GLY A 65 13.29 2.39 -4.53
N LYS A 66 14.07 2.10 -3.48
CA LYS A 66 15.54 2.31 -3.47
C LYS A 66 16.26 1.03 -3.91
N ARG A 67 16.41 0.84 -5.22
CA ARG A 67 17.44 -0.01 -5.82
C ARG A 67 18.18 0.78 -6.89
#